data_AF-A0A0F9JUB5-F1
#
_entry.id   AF-A0A0F9JUB5-F1
#
_cell.length_a   1.000
_cell.length_b   1.000
_cell.length_c   1.000
_cell.angle_alpha   90.00
_cell.angle_beta   90.00
_cell.angle_gamma   90.00
#
_symmetry.space_group_name_H-M   'P 1'
#
loop_
_entity.id
_entity.type
_entity.pdbx_description
1 polymer ?
#
loop_
_entity_poly.entity_id
_entity_poly.type
_entity_poly.pdbx_seq_one_letter_code
_entity_poly.pdbx_strand_id
1 'polypeptide(L)'
;MRPVSKKRQAQMPEYFALVEKLRSECNNRSELSGEQGEWPGVSPHHILGRVSNGLTNPYNIIFLTDLEHKDIHKHNTRERKQALLEYIRPIREKQGYLSIDI
;
A
#
# COMPACT_ATOMS: atom_id res chain seq x y z
N MET A 1 15.20 4.50 -1.61
CA MET A 1 15.08 3.26 -0.79
C MET A 1 16.15 2.26 -1.18
N ARG A 2 16.68 1.45 -0.24
CA ARG A 2 17.57 0.31 -0.58
C ARG A 2 16.73 -0.88 -1.08
N PRO A 3 17.23 -1.69 -2.04
CA PRO A 3 16.53 -2.89 -2.47
C PRO A 3 16.33 -3.86 -1.29
N VAL A 4 15.16 -4.50 -1.25
CA VAL A 4 14.85 -5.52 -0.25
C VAL A 4 15.74 -6.75 -0.50
N SER A 5 16.36 -7.30 0.54
CA SER A 5 17.22 -8.48 0.37
C SER A 5 16.40 -9.70 -0.10
N LYS A 6 16.97 -10.52 -1.00
CA LYS A 6 16.35 -11.78 -1.47
C LYS A 6 15.93 -12.69 -0.30
N LYS A 7 16.67 -12.65 0.80
CA LYS A 7 16.36 -13.37 2.06
C LYS A 7 15.04 -12.91 2.70
N ARG A 8 14.71 -11.62 2.64
CA ARG A 8 13.45 -11.07 3.16
C ARG A 8 12.28 -11.33 2.23
N GLN A 9 12.52 -11.36 0.92
CA GLN A 9 11.51 -11.79 -0.07
C GLN A 9 11.08 -13.24 0.15
N ALA A 10 12.05 -14.14 0.35
CA ALA A 10 11.78 -15.55 0.62
C ALA A 10 11.04 -15.82 1.94
N GLN A 11 11.11 -14.91 2.92
CA GLN A 11 10.43 -15.06 4.22
C GLN A 11 8.96 -14.61 4.21
N MET A 12 8.53 -13.87 3.19
CA MET A 12 7.17 -13.32 3.10
C MET A 12 6.63 -13.36 1.66
N PRO A 13 6.60 -14.53 1.01
CA PRO A 13 6.24 -14.64 -0.41
C PRO A 13 4.86 -14.07 -0.73
N GLU A 14 3.87 -14.31 0.14
CA GLU A 14 2.49 -13.82 -0.02
C GLU A 14 2.41 -12.29 -0.01
N TYR A 15 3.20 -11.64 0.85
CA TYR A 15 3.26 -10.17 0.89
C TYR A 15 3.82 -9.59 -0.40
N PHE A 16 4.95 -10.12 -0.90
CA PHE A 16 5.56 -9.60 -2.12
C PHE A 16 4.68 -9.85 -3.34
N ALA A 17 4.05 -11.03 -3.43
CA ALA A 17 3.09 -11.34 -4.48
C ALA A 17 1.90 -10.37 -4.45
N LEU A 18 1.36 -10.06 -3.26
CA LEU A 18 0.29 -9.09 -3.11
C LEU A 18 0.71 -7.68 -3.55
N VAL A 19 1.87 -7.20 -3.08
CA VAL A 19 2.38 -5.87 -3.45
C VAL A 19 2.61 -5.77 -4.95
N GLU A 20 3.20 -6.78 -5.58
CA GLU A 20 3.42 -6.80 -7.03
C GLU A 20 2.09 -6.79 -7.82
N LYS A 21 1.11 -7.57 -7.36
CA LYS A 21 -0.24 -7.59 -7.95
C LYS A 21 -0.91 -6.22 -7.84
N LEU A 22 -1.00 -5.65 -6.65
CA LEU A 22 -1.62 -4.33 -6.40
C LEU A 22 -0.93 -3.24 -7.23
N ARG A 23 0.40 -3.29 -7.37
CA ARG A 23 1.17 -2.36 -8.18
C ARG A 23 0.82 -2.44 -9.66
N SER A 24 0.67 -3.66 -10.18
CA SER A 24 0.21 -3.87 -11.55
C SER A 24 -1.22 -3.35 -11.74
N GLU A 25 -2.10 -3.60 -10.77
CA GLU A 25 -3.50 -3.16 -10.79
C GLU A 25 -3.64 -1.62 -10.73
N CYS A 26 -2.70 -0.90 -10.11
CA CYS A 26 -2.66 0.56 -10.14
C CYS A 26 -1.86 1.15 -11.32
N ASN A 27 -1.32 0.31 -12.21
CA ASN A 27 -0.46 0.68 -13.34
C ASN A 27 0.77 1.51 -12.92
N ASN A 28 1.45 1.11 -11.84
CA ASN A 28 2.63 1.81 -11.31
C ASN A 28 2.39 3.29 -10.95
N ARG A 29 1.17 3.63 -10.53
CA ARG A 29 0.78 4.99 -10.14
C ARG A 29 0.53 5.10 -8.65
N SER A 30 0.71 6.32 -8.14
CA SER A 30 0.12 6.69 -6.86
C SER A 30 -1.40 6.50 -6.94
N GLU A 31 -1.94 5.89 -5.91
CA GLU A 31 -3.37 5.71 -5.74
C GLU A 31 -4.04 6.95 -5.15
N LEU A 32 -3.28 7.96 -4.69
CA LEU A 32 -3.83 9.25 -4.24
C LEU A 32 -3.85 10.29 -5.37
N SER A 33 -2.70 10.57 -5.98
CA SER A 33 -2.56 11.62 -7.01
C SER A 33 -2.72 11.10 -8.44
N GLY A 34 -2.58 9.79 -8.67
CA GLY A 34 -2.52 9.22 -10.02
C GLY A 34 -1.17 9.45 -10.72
N GLU A 35 -0.19 10.07 -10.06
CA GLU A 35 1.14 10.28 -10.63
C GLU A 35 1.84 8.95 -10.92
N GLN A 36 2.38 8.82 -12.14
CA GLN A 36 3.25 7.70 -12.49
C GLN A 36 4.64 7.93 -11.91
N GLY A 37 5.24 6.87 -11.39
CA GLY A 37 6.65 6.88 -11.01
C GLY A 37 7.28 5.52 -11.24
N GLU A 38 8.44 5.52 -11.89
CA GLU A 38 9.27 4.33 -11.96
C GLU A 38 9.75 3.99 -10.56
N TRP A 39 9.74 2.70 -10.21
CA TRP A 39 10.24 2.27 -8.91
C TRP A 39 11.70 2.67 -8.72
N PRO A 40 12.04 3.30 -7.58
CA PRO A 40 11.29 3.35 -6.32
C PRO A 40 10.28 4.50 -6.13
N GLY A 41 10.00 5.31 -7.15
CA GLY A 41 9.20 6.54 -7.08
C GLY A 41 7.75 6.38 -6.60
N VAL A 42 7.13 5.21 -6.78
CA VAL A 42 5.84 4.86 -6.17
C VAL A 42 6.00 3.60 -5.32
N SER A 43 5.76 3.71 -4.01
CA SER A 43 6.05 2.66 -3.03
C SER A 43 4.83 2.31 -2.15
N PRO A 44 4.69 1.05 -1.70
CA PRO A 44 3.59 0.65 -0.82
C PRO A 44 3.74 1.27 0.57
N HIS A 45 2.67 1.90 1.05
CA HIS A 45 2.49 2.40 2.40
C HIS A 45 1.46 1.54 3.15
N HIS A 46 1.68 1.31 4.45
CA HIS A 46 0.75 0.55 5.29
C HIS A 46 0.01 1.52 6.22
N ILE A 47 -1.28 1.75 5.97
CA ILE A 47 -2.09 2.81 6.59
C ILE A 47 -2.16 2.63 8.13
N LEU A 48 -2.42 1.41 8.59
CA LEU A 48 -2.48 1.03 10.00
C LEU A 48 -1.11 0.59 10.56
N GLY A 49 -0.05 0.65 9.76
CA GLY A 49 1.26 0.11 10.10
C GLY A 49 1.40 -1.39 9.79
N ARG A 50 2.52 -1.98 10.23
CA ARG A 50 2.94 -3.35 9.91
C ARG A 50 2.57 -4.40 10.97
N VAL A 51 1.54 -4.15 11.76
CA VAL A 51 1.14 -5.01 12.89
C VAL A 51 0.27 -6.17 12.41
N SER A 52 0.58 -7.39 12.88
CA SER A 52 -0.18 -8.63 12.65
C SER A 52 -0.48 -8.90 11.15
N ASN A 53 -1.68 -9.42 10.83
CA ASN A 53 -2.21 -9.71 9.49
C ASN A 53 -2.32 -8.47 8.58
N GLY A 54 -1.99 -7.26 9.05
CA GLY A 54 -2.05 -6.03 8.26
C GLY A 54 -1.07 -6.00 7.08
N LEU A 55 -0.05 -6.85 7.06
CA LEU A 55 0.93 -6.92 5.96
C LEU A 55 0.34 -7.51 4.68
N THR A 56 -0.53 -8.51 4.78
CA THR A 56 -1.17 -9.16 3.63
C THR A 56 -2.62 -8.70 3.41
N ASN A 57 -3.06 -7.68 4.14
CA ASN A 57 -4.37 -7.08 3.93
C ASN A 57 -4.31 -6.03 2.80
N PRO A 58 -4.99 -6.24 1.65
CA PRO A 58 -4.98 -5.29 0.54
C PRO A 58 -5.57 -3.92 0.89
N TYR A 59 -6.50 -3.86 1.85
CA TYR A 59 -7.10 -2.61 2.32
C TYR A 59 -6.16 -1.80 3.21
N ASN A 60 -5.12 -2.40 3.75
CA ASN A 60 -4.12 -1.70 4.54
C ASN A 60 -2.98 -1.13 3.67
N ILE A 61 -2.93 -1.47 2.38
CA ILE A 61 -1.85 -1.08 1.48
C ILE A 61 -2.35 0.01 0.53
N ILE A 62 -1.57 1.09 0.40
CA ILE A 62 -1.78 2.14 -0.60
C ILE A 62 -0.45 2.48 -1.29
N PHE A 63 -0.44 2.60 -2.62
CA PHE A 63 0.72 3.01 -3.39
C PHE A 63 0.80 4.52 -3.50
N LEU A 64 1.96 5.07 -3.23
CA LEU A 64 2.15 6.51 -3.05
C LEU A 64 3.51 6.95 -3.56
N THR A 65 3.61 8.21 -3.97
CA THR A 65 4.89 8.86 -4.26
C THR A 65 5.72 9.09 -3.00
N ASP A 66 7.02 9.33 -3.16
CA ASP A 66 7.90 9.69 -2.05
C ASP A 66 7.45 10.96 -1.29
N LEU A 67 6.82 11.91 -1.99
CA LEU A 67 6.29 13.14 -1.38
C LEU A 67 5.05 12.84 -0.53
N GLU A 68 4.12 12.03 -1.05
CA GLU A 68 2.92 11.60 -0.33
C GLU A 68 3.27 10.74 0.89
N HIS A 69 4.29 9.88 0.80
CA HIS A 69 4.80 9.14 1.96
C HIS A 69 5.21 10.08 3.09
N LYS A 70 5.98 11.14 2.76
CA LYS A 70 6.44 12.12 3.75
C LYS A 70 5.27 12.90 4.37
N ASP A 71 4.29 13.28 3.54
CA ASP A 71 3.09 13.99 4.00
C ASP A 71 2.27 13.15 5.00
N ILE A 72 1.98 11.89 4.65
CA ILE A 72 1.24 10.98 5.53
C ILE A 72 1.99 10.74 6.85
N HIS A 73 3.31 10.57 6.80
CA HIS A 73 4.10 10.40 8.02
C HIS A 73 4.06 11.64 8.93
N LYS A 74 4.02 12.84 8.35
CA LYS A 74 3.89 14.09 9.10
C LYS A 74 2.50 14.28 9.71
N HIS A 75 1.46 13.76 9.04
CA HIS A 75 0.05 13.92 9.43
C HIS A 75 -0.61 12.59 9.84
N ASN A 76 0.11 11.77 10.61
CA ASN A 76 -0.28 10.39 10.95
C ASN A 76 -1.30 10.30 12.10
N THR A 77 -2.45 10.99 11.98
CA THR A 77 -3.53 10.94 12.99
C THR A 77 -4.49 9.77 12.74
N ARG A 78 -5.30 9.43 13.74
CA ARG A 78 -6.32 8.37 13.63
C ARG A 78 -7.34 8.69 12.55
N GLU A 79 -7.80 9.93 12.50
CA GLU A 79 -8.79 10.44 11.54
C GLU A 79 -8.24 10.33 10.12
N ARG A 80 -6.96 10.67 9.91
CA ARG A 80 -6.33 10.58 8.60
C ARG A 80 -6.19 9.13 8.13
N LYS A 81 -5.83 8.21 9.04
CA LYS A 81 -5.80 6.77 8.73
C LYS A 81 -7.17 6.25 8.33
N GLN A 82 -8.21 6.63 9.08
CA GLN A 82 -9.58 6.23 8.79
C GLN A 82 -10.03 6.74 7.41
N ALA A 83 -9.76 8.01 7.10
CA ALA A 83 -10.07 8.59 5.79
C ALA A 83 -9.34 7.87 4.64
N LEU A 84 -8.08 7.45 4.85
CA LEU A 84 -7.33 6.68 3.85
C LEU A 84 -7.89 5.27 3.65
N LEU A 85 -8.34 4.61 4.72
CA LEU A 85 -9.01 3.30 4.64
C LEU A 85 -10.34 3.39 3.89
N GLU A 86 -11.13 4.42 4.17
CA GLU A 86 -12.39 4.69 3.47
C GLU A 86 -12.14 5.01 1.99
N TYR A 87 -11.07 5.74 1.69
CA TYR A 87 -10.67 6.06 0.33
C TYR A 87 -10.24 4.81 -0.48
N ILE A 88 -9.43 3.93 0.12
CA ILE A 88 -8.88 2.77 -0.60
C ILE A 88 -9.90 1.63 -0.75
N ARG A 89 -10.88 1.55 0.15
CA ARG A 89 -11.92 0.51 0.14
C ARG A 89 -12.61 0.32 -1.22
N PRO A 90 -13.24 1.35 -1.82
CA PRO A 90 -13.90 1.18 -3.12
C PRO A 90 -12.93 0.86 -4.27
N ILE A 91 -11.64 1.20 -4.15
CA ILE A 91 -10.62 0.83 -5.14
C ILE A 91 -10.37 -0.67 -5.08
N ARG A 92 -10.17 -1.22 -3.87
CA ARG A 92 -9.95 -2.66 -3.66
C ARG A 92 -11.17 -3.50 -4.03
N GLU A 93 -12.38 -3.03 -3.72
CA GLU A 93 -13.62 -3.69 -4.14
C GLU A 93 -13.71 -3.80 -5.67
N LYS A 94 -13.38 -2.72 -6.42
CA LYS A 94 -13.35 -2.73 -7.89
C LYS A 94 -12.28 -3.67 -8.46
N GLN A 95 -11.20 -3.91 -7.72
CA GLN A 95 -10.15 -4.87 -8.07
C GLN A 95 -10.52 -6.33 -7.71
N GLY A 96 -11.70 -6.55 -7.12
CA GLY A 96 -12.22 -7.88 -6.78
C GLY A 96 -11.74 -8.43 -5.43
N TYR A 97 -11.14 -7.59 -4.57
CA TYR A 97 -10.89 -7.99 -3.18
C TYR A 97 -12.18 -7.91 -2.38
N LEU A 98 -12.42 -8.93 -1.55
CA LEU A 98 -13.53 -8.96 -0.60
C LEU A 98 -13.05 -8.40 0.73
N SER A 99 -13.87 -7.53 1.34
CA SER A 99 -13.62 -7.03 2.69
C SER A 99 -13.54 -8.24 3.62
N ILE A 100 -12.35 -8.54 4.12
CA ILE A 100 -12.18 -9.47 5.23
C ILE A 100 -12.40 -8.61 6.47
N ASP A 101 -13.45 -8.88 7.23
CA ASP A 101 -13.71 -8.20 8.49
C ASP A 101 -12.42 -8.24 9.35
N ILE A 102 -11.94 -7.07 9.75
CA ILE A 102 -10.73 -6.87 10.58
C ILE A 102 -11.14 -6.94 12.04
#